data_AF-A0A2N8ZC55-F1
#
_entry.id   AF-A0A2N8ZC55-F1
#
_cell.length_a   1.000
_cell.length_b   1.000
_cell.length_c   1.000
_cell.angle_alpha   90.00
_cell.angle_beta   90.00
_cell.angle_gamma   90.00
#
_symmetry.space_group_name_H-M   'P 1'
#
loop_
_entity.id
_entity.type
_entity.pdbx_description
1 polymer ?
#
loop_
_entity_poly.entity_id
_entity_poly.type
_entity_poly.pdbx_seq_one_letter_code
_entity_poly.pdbx_strand_id
1 'polypeptide(L)'
;MKTVICNSAQSFWDMADNHFLDGQEVHCVFPVNTSMKRFILSYQTRCNIKNISFSSIFEEDDTSQETVKKPSILNRFKSQEIQLAD
;
A
#
# COMPACT_ATOMS: atom_id res chain seq x y z
N MET A 1 -6.46 12.65 -15.83
CA MET A 1 -6.23 11.53 -14.90
C MET A 1 -5.24 12.02 -13.86
N LYS A 2 -5.47 11.76 -12.56
CA LYS A 2 -4.60 12.25 -11.47
C LYS A 2 -3.86 11.05 -10.87
N THR A 3 -2.55 11.19 -10.67
CA THR A 3 -1.72 10.21 -9.98
C THR A 3 -1.44 10.74 -8.59
N VAL A 4 -1.72 9.93 -7.57
CA VAL A 4 -1.42 10.24 -6.17
C VAL A 4 0.03 9.86 -5.90
N ILE A 5 0.82 10.82 -5.45
CA ILE A 5 2.23 10.62 -5.12
C ILE A 5 2.35 10.44 -3.61
N CYS A 6 2.80 9.26 -3.19
CA CYS A 6 3.03 8.91 -1.79
C CYS A 6 4.52 9.06 -1.49
N ASN A 7 4.88 10.05 -0.67
CA ASN A 7 6.27 10.32 -0.29
C ASN A 7 6.74 9.48 0.91
N SER A 8 5.82 8.82 1.61
CA SER A 8 6.12 7.92 2.73
C SER A 8 5.07 6.83 2.86
N ALA A 9 5.42 5.71 3.48
CA ALA A 9 4.48 4.64 3.80
C ALA A 9 3.30 5.14 4.64
N GLN A 10 3.56 6.05 5.58
CA GLN A 10 2.51 6.65 6.42
C GLN A 10 1.49 7.43 5.59
N SER A 11 1.94 8.23 4.62
CA SER A 11 1.03 8.95 3.73
C SER A 11 0.17 8.00 2.89
N PHE A 12 0.73 6.85 2.48
CA PHE A 12 -0.02 5.80 1.79
C PHE A 12 -1.12 5.22 2.69
N TRP A 13 -0.79 4.84 3.93
CA TRP A 13 -1.76 4.27 4.86
C TRP A 13 -2.88 5.24 5.21
N ASP A 14 -2.55 6.50 5.51
CA ASP A 14 -3.53 7.53 5.83
C ASP A 14 -4.51 7.75 4.66
N MET A 15 -4.01 7.81 3.42
CA MET A 15 -4.87 7.93 2.24
C MET A 15 -5.66 6.65 1.94
N ALA A 16 -5.10 5.47 2.22
CA ALA A 16 -5.77 4.19 2.04
C ALA A 16 -6.93 4.01 3.03
N ASP A 17 -6.71 4.35 4.31
CA ASP A 17 -7.71 4.24 5.37
C ASP A 17 -8.86 5.25 5.16
N ASN A 18 -8.56 6.42 4.60
CA ASN A 18 -9.57 7.41 4.23
C ASN A 18 -10.22 7.17 2.85
N HIS A 19 -9.99 6.02 2.21
CA HIS A 19 -10.55 5.64 0.90
C HIS A 19 -10.22 6.60 -0.26
N PHE A 20 -9.17 7.44 -0.14
CA PHE A 20 -8.79 8.39 -1.19
C PHE A 20 -8.11 7.74 -2.41
N LEU A 21 -7.68 6.48 -2.28
CA LEU A 21 -6.95 5.75 -3.32
C LEU A 21 -7.86 4.98 -4.28
N ASP A 22 -9.18 4.99 -4.07
CA ASP A 22 -10.14 4.27 -4.91
C ASP A 22 -10.20 4.83 -6.33
N GLY A 23 -9.94 3.96 -7.31
CA GLY A 23 -9.88 4.31 -8.72
C GLY A 23 -8.70 5.20 -9.12
N GLN A 24 -7.77 5.47 -8.19
CA GLN A 24 -6.59 6.31 -8.44
C GLN A 24 -5.36 5.49 -8.82
N GLU A 25 -4.41 6.16 -9.47
CA GLU A 25 -3.06 5.61 -9.71
C GLU A 25 -2.13 6.13 -8.62
N VAL A 26 -1.37 5.24 -8.00
CA VAL A 26 -0.51 5.56 -6.86
C VAL A 26 0.95 5.35 -7.24
N HIS A 27 1.77 6.36 -6.96
CA HIS A 27 3.21 6.29 -7.14
C HIS A 27 3.93 6.49 -5.80
N CYS A 28 4.63 5.46 -5.34
CA CYS A 28 5.38 5.46 -4.09
C CYS A 28 6.83 5.89 -4.34
N VAL A 29 7.23 7.02 -3.76
CA VAL A 29 8.57 7.64 -3.92
C VAL A 29 9.43 7.48 -2.66
N PHE A 30 9.23 6.40 -1.92
CA PHE A 30 9.97 6.08 -0.70
C PHE A 30 10.62 4.69 -0.81
N PRO A 31 11.72 4.44 -0.08
CA PRO A 31 12.34 3.12 -0.06
C PRO A 31 11.37 2.07 0.47
N VAL A 32 11.17 1.02 -0.32
CA VAL A 32 10.28 -0.11 -0.02
C VAL A 32 11.08 -1.40 0.00
N ASN A 33 11.13 -2.07 1.15
CA ASN A 33 11.64 -3.43 1.20
C ASN A 33 10.62 -4.43 0.61
N THR A 34 11.07 -5.64 0.26
CA THR A 34 10.24 -6.67 -0.40
C THR A 34 8.96 -7.01 0.40
N SER A 35 9.08 -7.04 1.72
CA SER A 35 7.94 -7.26 2.62
C SER A 35 6.90 -6.14 2.50
N MET A 36 7.34 -4.88 2.58
CA MET A 36 6.48 -3.70 2.47
C MET A 36 5.87 -3.57 1.06
N LYS A 37 6.63 -3.91 0.01
CA LYS A 37 6.11 -3.96 -1.38
C LYS A 37 4.93 -4.92 -1.49
N ARG A 38 5.02 -6.13 -0.90
CA ARG A 38 3.89 -7.08 -0.83
C ARG A 38 2.70 -6.52 -0.05
N PHE A 39 2.94 -5.86 1.08
CA PHE A 39 1.87 -5.24 1.86
C PHE A 39 1.14 -4.14 1.07
N ILE A 40 1.88 -3.25 0.42
CA ILE A 40 1.30 -2.16 -0.39
C ILE A 40 0.50 -2.74 -1.56
N LEU A 41 1.02 -3.75 -2.26
CA LEU A 41 0.30 -4.44 -3.34
C LEU A 41 -0.97 -5.14 -2.84
N SER A 42 -0.99 -5.63 -1.59
CA SER A 42 -2.21 -6.23 -1.02
C SER A 42 -3.36 -5.23 -0.83
N TYR A 43 -3.04 -3.93 -0.70
CA TYR A 43 -4.03 -2.86 -0.62
C TYR A 43 -4.64 -2.50 -1.97
N GLN A 44 -3.99 -2.87 -3.08
CA GLN A 44 -4.52 -2.62 -4.42
C GLN A 44 -5.91 -3.22 -4.59
N THR A 45 -6.12 -4.45 -4.13
CA THR A 45 -7.42 -5.14 -4.20
C THR A 45 -8.41 -4.60 -3.17
N ARG A 46 -7.94 -4.17 -1.99
CA ARG A 46 -8.81 -3.71 -0.89
C ARG A 46 -9.36 -2.31 -1.13
N CYS A 47 -8.53 -1.42 -1.66
CA CYS A 47 -8.88 -0.03 -1.92
C CYS A 47 -9.18 0.23 -3.41
N ASN A 48 -9.33 -0.83 -4.22
CA ASN A 48 -9.65 -0.74 -5.66
C ASN A 48 -8.75 0.25 -6.42
N ILE A 49 -7.45 0.19 -6.11
CA ILE A 49 -6.43 1.06 -6.68
C ILE A 49 -6.14 0.61 -8.10
N LYS A 50 -6.19 1.55 -9.06
CA LYS A 50 -6.03 1.23 -10.48
C LYS A 50 -4.64 0.70 -10.80
N ASN A 51 -3.60 1.34 -10.27
CA ASN A 51 -2.21 0.94 -10.47
C ASN A 51 -1.34 1.42 -9.31
N ILE A 52 -0.34 0.63 -8.93
CA ILE A 52 0.67 1.01 -7.94
C ILE A 52 2.05 0.89 -8.60
N SER A 53 2.80 1.97 -8.56
CA SER A 53 4.18 2.02 -9.05
C SER A 53 5.13 2.47 -7.95
N PHE A 54 6.37 2.01 -8.03
CA PHE A 54 7.43 2.34 -7.07
C PHE A 54 8.54 3.09 -7.80
N SER A 55 9.25 3.95 -7.08
CA SER A 55 10.41 4.64 -7.64
C SER A 55 11.58 3.67 -7.79
N SER A 56 12.13 3.59 -9.00
CA SER A 56 13.29 2.76 -9.36
C SER A 56 14.59 3.20 -8.68
N ILE A 57 14.61 4.38 -8.07
CA ILE A 57 15.76 4.91 -7.31
C ILE A 57 16.09 4.00 -6.11
N PHE A 58 15.12 3.22 -5.62
CA PHE A 58 15.24 2.38 -4.44
C PHE A 58 14.96 0.89 -4.73
N GLU A 59 14.85 0.50 -6.00
CA GLU A 59 14.67 -0.90 -6.37
C GLU A 59 16.03 -1.60 -6.36
N GLU A 60 16.38 -2.23 -5.23
CA GLU A 60 17.42 -3.25 -5.22
C GLU A 60 16.89 -4.45 -6.04
N ASP A 61 17.57 -4.77 -7.14
CA ASP A 61 17.15 -5.70 -8.18
C ASP A 61 16.75 -7.08 -7.65
N ASP A 62 15.45 -7.37 -7.66
CA ASP A 62 14.93 -8.73 -7.83
C ASP A 62 14.05 -8.73 -9.09
N THR A 63 14.72 -8.96 -10.22
CA THR A 63 14.10 -9.15 -11.53
C THR A 63 13.21 -10.39 -11.48
N SER A 64 11.90 -10.20 -11.38
CA SER A 64 10.87 -11.13 -11.84
C SER A 64 9.50 -10.43 -11.82
N GLN A 65 9.09 -9.89 -12.96
CA GLN A 65 7.67 -9.71 -13.24
C GLN A 65 7.03 -11.11 -13.25
N GLU A 66 6.02 -11.37 -12.43
CA GLU A 66 4.79 -12.00 -12.91
C GLU A 66 3.66 -11.92 -11.86
N THR A 67 2.59 -11.29 -12.32
CA THR A 67 1.16 -11.42 -12.02
C THR A 67 0.67 -12.43 -10.94
N VAL A 68 -0.34 -11.97 -10.19
CA VAL A 68 -1.41 -12.76 -9.55
C VAL A 68 -0.98 -13.94 -8.67
N LYS A 69 -0.84 -13.71 -7.37
CA LYS A 69 -1.32 -14.69 -6.36
C LYS A 69 -1.96 -13.94 -5.20
N LYS A 70 -3.29 -14.05 -5.08
CA LYS A 70 -4.00 -13.88 -3.80
C LYS A 70 -3.36 -14.82 -2.77
N PRO A 71 -3.07 -14.33 -1.56
CA PRO A 71 -3.30 -15.17 -0.41
C PRO A 71 -4.20 -14.45 0.59
N SER A 72 -5.29 -15.13 0.91
CA SER A 72 -6.12 -14.89 2.07
C SER A 72 -5.25 -14.88 3.33
N ILE A 73 -4.99 -13.73 3.94
CA ILE A 73 -4.87 -13.61 5.40
C ILE A 73 -5.48 -12.27 5.79
N LEU A 74 -6.82 -12.29 5.82
CA LEU A 74 -7.58 -11.53 6.80
C LEU A 74 -7.21 -12.12 8.16
N ASN A 75 -6.34 -11.45 8.90
CA ASN A 75 -6.37 -11.33 10.36
C ASN A 75 -5.07 -10.70 10.83
N ARG A 76 -5.24 -9.70 11.72
CA ARG A 76 -4.30 -9.25 12.77
C ARG A 76 -4.03 -7.75 12.76
N PHE A 77 -5.06 -6.93 12.93
CA PHE A 77 -4.96 -5.66 13.68
C PHE A 77 -6.35 -5.32 14.24
N LYS A 78 -6.86 -6.16 15.14
CA LYS A 78 -7.81 -5.70 16.16
C LYS A 78 -7.05 -5.64 17.48
N SER A 79 -7.40 -4.62 18.27
CA SER A 79 -6.98 -4.35 19.65
C SER A 79 -5.79 -3.40 19.80
N GLN A 80 -6.03 -2.12 19.51
CA GLN A 80 -5.72 -1.08 20.50
C GLN A 80 -7.04 -0.41 20.88
N GLU A 81 -7.68 -0.95 21.91
CA GLU A 81 -8.72 -0.26 22.66
C GLU A 81 -8.09 0.96 23.31
N ILE A 82 -8.54 2.16 22.91
CA ILE A 82 -8.33 3.37 23.68
C ILE A 82 -9.44 3.39 24.73
N GLN A 83 -9.08 3.10 25.99
CA GLN A 83 -9.95 3.39 27.13
C GLN A 83 -10.09 4.91 27.22
N LEU A 84 -11.29 5.43 26.94
CA LEU A 84 -11.66 6.79 27.29
C LEU A 84 -12.39 6.72 28.63
N ALA A 85 -11.76 7.31 29.64
CA ALA A 85 -12.30 7.48 30.99
C ALA A 85 -13.44 8.50 30.98
N ASP A 86 -14.49 8.21 31.74
CA ASP A 86 -15.37 9.19 32.39
C ASP A 86 -15.31 8.94 33.90
#